data_AF-A0A100WHS6-F1
#
_entry.id   AF-A0A100WHS6-F1
#
_cell.length_a   1.000
_cell.length_b   1.000
_cell.length_c   1.000
_cell.angle_alpha   90.00
_cell.angle_beta   90.00
_cell.angle_gamma   90.00
#
_symmetry.space_group_name_H-M   'P 1'
#
loop_
_entity.id
_entity.type
_entity.pdbx_description
1 polymer ?
#
loop_
_entity_poly.entity_id
_entity_poly.type
_entity_poly.pdbx_seq_one_letter_code
_entity_poly.pdbx_strand_id
1 'polypeptide(L)'
;MPTPAASDANRGPDLARANRAGSGGDDLHTFVYKTGRTQQWGKYAAAIARWVAVTRPAPSPTEPNTKGNPYLAPAFPEWMQGWPAGWVTAVPGISRNDMLRIIGNGVCPQQATAALSQLLAVCRVAA
;
A
#
# COMPACT_ATOMS: atom_id res chain seq x y z
N MET A 1 -10.07 9.35 7.48
CA MET A 1 -8.97 9.36 6.48
C MET A 1 -9.57 8.99 5.14
N PRO A 2 -9.16 9.57 3.99
CA PRO A 2 -9.52 8.97 2.71
C PRO A 2 -8.70 7.68 2.60
N THR A 3 -9.37 6.55 2.78
CA THR A 3 -8.81 5.24 2.45
C THR A 3 -8.56 5.24 0.94
N PRO A 4 -7.36 4.89 0.45
CA PRO A 4 -7.17 4.63 -0.97
C PRO A 4 -8.26 3.67 -1.45
N ALA A 5 -8.96 4.03 -2.52
CA ALA A 5 -10.05 3.20 -3.00
C ALA A 5 -9.49 2.03 -3.80
N ALA A 6 -10.15 0.87 -3.77
CA ALA A 6 -9.75 -0.28 -4.60
C ALA A 6 -9.67 0.06 -6.10
N SER A 7 -10.43 1.07 -6.55
CA SER A 7 -10.36 1.61 -7.91
C SER A 7 -8.99 2.18 -8.28
N ASP A 8 -8.23 2.66 -7.30
CA ASP A 8 -6.91 3.28 -7.51
C ASP A 8 -5.84 2.24 -7.87
N ALA A 9 -6.14 0.95 -7.68
CA ALA A 9 -5.29 -0.18 -8.08
C ALA A 9 -5.61 -0.72 -9.48
N ASN A 10 -6.82 -0.46 -10.01
CA ASN A 10 -7.31 -1.06 -11.25
C ASN A 10 -7.14 -0.17 -12.49
N ARG A 11 -6.68 1.08 -12.33
CA ARG A 11 -6.32 1.94 -13.46
C ARG A 11 -4.91 1.62 -13.93
N GLY A 12 -4.79 1.29 -15.22
CA GLY A 12 -3.49 1.22 -15.90
C GLY A 12 -2.77 2.58 -15.85
N PRO A 13 -1.44 2.60 -15.97
CA PRO A 13 -0.65 3.81 -15.85
C PRO A 13 -1.03 4.82 -16.94
N ASP A 14 -1.78 5.86 -16.58
CA ASP A 14 -2.11 6.97 -17.49
C ASP A 14 -0.93 7.96 -17.55
N LEU A 15 0.15 7.51 -18.21
CA LEU A 15 1.35 8.31 -18.45
C LEU A 15 1.06 9.57 -19.27
N ALA A 16 -0.03 9.58 -20.05
CA ALA A 16 -0.42 10.71 -20.90
C ALA A 16 -1.04 11.88 -20.11
N ARG A 17 -1.58 11.62 -18.91
CA ARG A 17 -2.16 12.66 -18.03
C ARG A 17 -1.23 13.12 -16.91
N ALA A 18 -0.05 12.50 -16.74
CA ALA A 18 0.88 12.74 -15.64
C ALA A 18 1.29 14.21 -15.42
N ASN A 19 1.20 15.05 -16.46
CA ASN A 19 1.61 16.46 -16.47
C ASN A 19 0.46 17.49 -16.57
N ARG A 20 -0.82 17.08 -16.55
CA ARG A 20 -1.95 18.02 -16.72
C ARG A 20 -2.55 18.39 -15.37
N ALA A 21 -2.54 19.69 -15.03
CA ALA A 21 -3.23 20.20 -13.84
C ALA A 21 -4.75 19.93 -13.98
N GLY A 22 -5.33 19.19 -13.02
CA GLY A 22 -6.78 18.94 -12.94
C GLY A 22 -7.25 17.53 -13.33
N SER A 23 -6.39 16.57 -13.68
CA SER A 23 -6.84 15.18 -13.82
C SER A 23 -7.02 14.55 -12.45
N GLY A 24 -8.25 14.09 -12.14
CA GLY A 24 -8.60 13.53 -10.84
C GLY A 24 -7.62 12.47 -10.34
N GLY A 25 -6.87 12.86 -9.30
CA GLY A 25 -6.04 12.02 -8.43
C GLY A 25 -4.87 11.31 -9.12
N ASP A 26 -3.63 11.56 -8.70
CA ASP A 26 -2.53 10.60 -8.93
C ASP A 26 -2.97 9.21 -8.39
N ASP A 27 -3.13 8.24 -9.29
CA ASP A 27 -3.34 6.82 -8.98
C ASP A 27 -2.13 6.25 -8.20
N LEU A 28 -2.32 5.18 -7.42
CA LEU A 28 -1.26 4.61 -6.56
C LEU A 28 0.00 4.25 -7.36
N HIS A 29 -0.18 3.72 -8.58
CA HIS A 29 0.92 3.42 -9.49
C HIS A 29 1.69 4.68 -9.94
N THR A 30 0.98 5.77 -10.26
CA THR A 30 1.59 7.05 -10.64
C THR A 30 2.33 7.68 -9.47
N PHE A 31 1.77 7.58 -8.27
CA PHE A 31 2.42 8.00 -7.04
C PHE A 31 3.72 7.23 -6.80
N VAL A 32 3.67 5.90 -6.80
CA VAL A 32 4.83 5.03 -6.61
C VAL A 32 5.92 5.34 -7.64
N TYR A 33 5.56 5.58 -8.90
CA TYR A 33 6.51 5.96 -9.94
C TYR A 33 7.18 7.33 -9.69
N LYS A 34 6.41 8.34 -9.26
CA LYS A 34 6.94 9.68 -8.93
C LYS A 34 7.82 9.64 -7.69
N THR A 35 7.37 8.99 -6.62
CA THR A 35 8.09 8.87 -5.35
C THR A 35 9.35 8.03 -5.46
N GLY A 36 9.37 6.99 -6.30
CA GLY A 36 10.58 6.21 -6.56
C GLY A 36 11.72 7.03 -7.20
N ARG A 37 11.40 8.13 -7.90
CA ARG A 37 12.39 9.01 -8.53
C ARG A 37 12.82 10.19 -7.66
N THR A 38 11.95 10.70 -6.80
CA THR A 38 12.19 11.92 -6.01
C THR A 38 12.27 11.68 -4.50
N GLN A 39 11.94 10.48 -4.01
CA GLN A 39 11.70 10.16 -2.60
C GLN A 39 10.70 11.08 -1.88
N GLN A 40 9.89 11.84 -2.62
CA GLN A 40 8.90 12.74 -2.04
C GLN A 40 7.53 12.05 -1.97
N TRP A 41 7.03 11.88 -0.76
CA TRP A 41 5.71 11.28 -0.49
C TRP A 41 4.53 12.19 -0.90
N GLY A 42 4.79 13.40 -1.40
CA GLY A 42 3.79 14.33 -1.92
C GLY A 42 2.57 14.50 -1.01
N LYS A 43 1.36 14.44 -1.59
CA LYS A 43 0.08 14.53 -0.86
C LYS A 43 -0.11 13.43 0.22
N TYR A 44 0.67 12.36 0.18
CA TYR A 44 0.57 11.25 1.13
C TYR A 44 1.52 11.40 2.33
N ALA A 45 2.39 12.41 2.37
CA ALA A 45 3.39 12.57 3.43
C ALA A 45 2.80 12.50 4.84
N ALA A 46 1.69 13.18 5.10
CA ALA A 46 1.03 13.14 6.41
C ALA A 46 0.47 11.75 6.75
N ALA A 47 -0.03 11.00 5.76
CA ALA A 47 -0.51 9.63 5.97
C ALA A 47 0.65 8.67 6.25
N ILE A 48 1.74 8.78 5.48
CA ILE A 48 2.97 8.01 5.68
C ILE A 48 3.54 8.29 7.07
N ALA A 49 3.62 9.55 7.51
CA ALA A 49 4.13 9.91 8.83
C ALA A 49 3.32 9.27 9.97
N ARG A 50 1.97 9.31 9.89
CA ARG A 50 1.11 8.64 10.86
C ARG A 50 1.32 7.13 10.86
N TRP A 51 1.48 6.53 9.69
CA TRP A 51 1.66 5.09 9.59
C TRP A 51 3.03 4.64 10.11
N VAL A 52 4.09 5.40 9.82
CA VAL A 52 5.43 5.19 10.40
C VAL A 52 5.39 5.23 11.92
N ALA A 53 4.65 6.17 12.51
CA ALA A 53 4.55 6.32 13.96
C ALA A 53 3.93 5.11 14.69
N VAL A 54 3.13 4.29 13.99
CA VAL A 54 2.43 3.12 14.56
C VAL A 54 2.92 1.78 14.01
N THR A 55 3.89 1.79 13.10
CA THR A 55 4.46 0.58 12.50
C THR A 55 5.99 0.58 12.58
N ARG A 56 6.66 0.95 11.50
CA ARG A 56 8.11 1.01 11.30
C ARG A 56 8.42 2.04 10.19
N PRO A 57 9.69 2.43 9.99
CA PRO A 57 10.08 3.26 8.85
C PRO A 57 9.56 2.69 7.53
N ALA A 58 9.08 3.58 6.65
CA ALA A 58 8.56 3.18 5.36
C ALA A 58 9.70 2.59 4.51
N PRO A 59 9.56 1.37 3.96
CA PRO A 59 10.51 0.85 2.99
C PRO A 59 10.40 1.64 1.68
N SER A 60 11.40 1.48 0.80
CA SER A 60 11.32 2.07 -0.54
C SER A 60 10.04 1.62 -1.24
N PRO A 61 9.23 2.53 -1.81
CA PRO A 61 8.03 2.16 -2.54
C PRO A 61 8.35 1.44 -3.85
N THR A 62 9.58 1.60 -4.35
CA THR A 62 10.03 1.02 -5.61
C THR A 62 11.36 0.28 -5.50
N GLU A 63 11.50 -0.75 -6.32
CA GLU A 63 12.74 -1.46 -6.60
C GLU A 63 13.01 -1.42 -8.11
N PRO A 64 14.28 -1.37 -8.56
CA PRO A 64 14.60 -1.41 -9.98
C PRO A 64 14.30 -2.79 -10.57
N ASN A 65 13.64 -2.82 -11.73
CA ASN A 65 13.47 -4.05 -12.50
C ASN A 65 14.73 -4.42 -13.30
N THR A 66 14.69 -5.53 -14.04
CA THR A 66 15.79 -5.98 -14.91
C THR A 66 16.22 -4.97 -15.98
N LYS A 67 15.37 -3.98 -16.29
CA LYS A 67 15.63 -2.88 -17.24
C LYS A 67 15.94 -1.56 -16.53
N GLY A 68 16.15 -1.57 -15.21
CA GLY A 68 16.43 -0.37 -14.40
C GLY A 68 15.22 0.56 -14.16
N ASN A 69 14.02 0.17 -14.59
CA ASN A 69 12.81 0.96 -14.38
C ASN A 69 12.23 0.68 -12.98
N PRO A 70 11.71 1.72 -12.28
CA PRO A 70 11.12 1.55 -10.97
C PRO A 70 9.85 0.70 -11.03
N TYR A 71 9.82 -0.37 -10.25
CA TYR A 71 8.71 -1.29 -10.05
C TYR A 71 8.26 -1.26 -8.59
N LEU A 72 6.97 -1.50 -8.31
CA LEU A 72 6.45 -1.54 -6.94
C LEU A 72 7.20 -2.58 -6.10
N ALA A 73 7.92 -2.17 -5.06
CA ALA A 73 8.59 -3.14 -4.19
C ALA A 73 7.55 -3.86 -3.32
N PRO A 74 7.44 -5.20 -3.31
CA PRO A 74 6.46 -5.92 -2.48
C PRO A 74 6.53 -5.62 -0.98
N ALA A 75 7.70 -5.22 -0.48
CA ALA A 75 7.88 -4.81 0.91
C ALA A 75 7.04 -3.56 1.28
N PHE A 76 6.74 -2.69 0.32
CA PHE A 76 5.95 -1.49 0.55
C PHE A 76 4.47 -1.77 0.84
N PRO A 77 3.71 -2.50 -0.01
CA PRO A 77 2.35 -2.87 0.33
C PRO A 77 2.28 -3.83 1.53
N GLU A 78 3.29 -4.68 1.78
CA GLU A 78 3.36 -5.47 3.02
C GLU A 78 3.43 -4.57 4.26
N TRP A 79 4.25 -3.51 4.19
CA TRP A 79 4.30 -2.47 5.22
C TRP A 79 2.99 -1.68 5.33
N MET A 80 2.32 -1.37 4.22
CA MET A 80 1.01 -0.70 4.24
C MET A 80 -0.04 -1.52 4.97
N GLN A 81 0.02 -2.86 4.89
CA GLN A 81 -0.86 -3.74 5.65
C GLN A 81 -0.52 -3.76 7.15
N GLY A 82 0.64 -3.26 7.56
CA GLY A 82 1.06 -3.24 8.97
C GLY A 82 1.59 -4.58 9.45
N TRP A 83 1.92 -5.49 8.53
CA TRP A 83 2.47 -6.80 8.86
C TRP A 83 3.94 -6.72 9.27
N PRO A 84 4.48 -7.69 10.04
CA PRO A 84 5.90 -7.78 10.30
C PRO A 84 6.72 -7.76 8.99
N ALA A 85 7.92 -7.18 9.03
CA ALA A 85 8.79 -7.17 7.85
C ALA A 85 9.14 -8.59 7.44
N GLY A 86 8.96 -8.92 6.16
CA GLY A 86 9.25 -10.26 5.64
C GLY A 86 8.10 -11.26 5.79
N TRP A 87 6.94 -10.87 6.32
CA TRP A 87 5.81 -11.78 6.56
C TRP A 87 5.39 -12.59 5.33
N VAL A 88 5.38 -11.95 4.16
CA VAL A 88 5.23 -12.59 2.84
C VAL A 88 6.54 -12.50 2.06
N THR A 89 7.22 -11.36 2.17
CA THR A 89 8.35 -11.03 1.29
C THR A 89 9.65 -11.80 1.60
N ALA A 90 9.77 -12.41 2.77
CA ALA A 90 10.91 -13.26 3.13
C ALA A 90 10.61 -14.77 3.02
N VAL A 91 9.40 -15.15 2.57
CA VAL A 91 9.03 -16.56 2.41
C VAL A 91 9.68 -17.12 1.14
N PRO A 92 10.50 -18.18 1.24
CA PRO A 92 11.18 -18.75 0.07
C PRO A 92 10.19 -19.37 -0.92
N GLY A 93 10.50 -19.25 -2.21
CA GLY A 93 9.73 -19.88 -3.29
C GLY A 93 8.48 -19.12 -3.74
N ILE A 94 8.13 -17.98 -3.13
CA ILE A 94 7.01 -17.15 -3.60
C ILE A 94 7.49 -16.21 -4.72
N SER A 95 6.80 -16.22 -5.85
CA SER A 95 7.10 -15.28 -6.95
C SER A 95 6.70 -13.86 -6.55
N ARG A 96 7.34 -12.83 -7.13
CA ARG A 96 6.97 -11.42 -6.88
C ARG A 96 5.48 -11.14 -7.14
N ASN A 97 4.93 -11.71 -8.21
CA ASN A 97 3.51 -11.54 -8.55
C ASN A 97 2.60 -12.19 -7.50
N ASP A 98 3.00 -13.36 -6.99
CA ASP A 98 2.27 -14.02 -5.90
C ASP A 98 2.38 -13.27 -4.59
N MET A 99 3.54 -12.69 -4.25
CA MET A 99 3.69 -11.83 -3.08
C MET A 99 2.70 -10.67 -3.14
N LEU A 100 2.67 -9.93 -4.26
CA LEU A 100 1.75 -8.81 -4.45
C LEU A 100 0.28 -9.25 -4.41
N ARG A 101 -0.04 -10.42 -4.98
CA ARG A 101 -1.39 -10.99 -4.91
C ARG A 101 -1.79 -11.33 -3.48
N ILE A 102 -0.92 -11.99 -2.70
CA ILE A 102 -1.18 -12.35 -1.30
C ILE A 102 -1.36 -11.08 -0.47
N ILE A 103 -0.45 -10.11 -0.60
CA ILE A 103 -0.49 -8.86 0.15
C ILE A 103 -1.73 -8.03 -0.21
N GLY A 104 -2.05 -7.94 -1.50
CA GLY A 104 -3.20 -7.18 -2.00
C GLY A 104 -4.56 -7.77 -1.60
N ASN A 105 -4.63 -9.08 -1.37
CA ASN A 105 -5.83 -9.76 -0.84
C ASN A 105 -5.83 -9.89 0.69
N GLY A 106 -4.80 -9.36 1.35
CA GLY A 106 -4.67 -9.36 2.79
C GLY A 106 -5.52 -8.28 3.47
N VAL A 107 -5.49 -8.29 4.81
CA VAL A 107 -6.17 -7.29 5.64
C VAL A 107 -5.20 -6.56 6.56
N CYS A 108 -5.54 -5.30 6.86
CA CYS A 108 -4.85 -4.52 7.89
C CYS A 108 -5.26 -5.03 9.28
N PRO A 109 -4.34 -5.63 10.10
CA PRO A 109 -4.70 -6.27 11.36
C PRO A 109 -5.38 -5.34 12.36
N GLN A 110 -4.99 -4.06 12.38
CA GLN A 110 -5.59 -3.05 13.25
C GLN A 110 -7.07 -2.81 12.88
N GLN A 111 -7.39 -2.76 11.58
CA GLN A 111 -8.77 -2.62 11.10
C GLN A 111 -9.59 -3.88 11.36
N ALA A 112 -9.02 -5.05 11.11
CA ALA A 112 -9.67 -6.33 11.39
C ALA A 112 -9.99 -6.49 12.89
N THR A 113 -9.04 -6.13 13.77
CA THR A 113 -9.22 -6.17 15.22
C THR A 113 -10.34 -5.24 15.68
N ALA A 114 -10.38 -4.02 15.16
CA ALA A 114 -11.44 -3.06 15.47
C ALA A 114 -12.82 -3.58 15.04
N ALA A 115 -12.94 -4.08 13.81
CA ALA A 115 -14.19 -4.62 13.27
C ALA A 115 -14.68 -5.83 14.08
N LEU A 116 -13.79 -6.78 14.39
CA LEU A 116 -14.12 -7.94 15.22
C LEU A 116 -14.54 -7.53 16.64
N SER A 117 -13.88 -6.54 17.24
CA SER A 117 -14.23 -6.02 18.56
C SER A 117 -15.64 -5.41 18.57
N GLN A 118 -16.00 -4.67 17.53
CA GLN A 118 -17.35 -4.11 17.37
C GLN A 118 -18.39 -5.22 17.20
N LEU A 119 -18.11 -6.22 16.36
CA LEU A 119 -19.02 -7.35 16.12
C LEU A 119 -19.28 -8.13 17.42
N LEU A 120 -18.23 -8.44 18.18
CA LEU A 120 -18.35 -9.15 19.45
C LEU A 120 -19.14 -8.34 20.50
N ALA A 121 -18.99 -7.02 20.52
CA ALA A 121 -19.78 -6.17 21.40
C ALA A 121 -21.28 -6.23 21.06
N VAL A 122 -21.64 -6.20 19.77
CA VAL A 122 -23.04 -6.33 19.32
C VAL A 122 -23.61 -7.70 19.67
N CYS A 123 -22.88 -8.78 19.39
CA CYS A 123 -23.34 -10.14 19.70
C CYS A 123 -23.59 -10.36 21.19
N ARG A 124 -22.80 -9.74 22.08
CA ARG A 124 -22.99 -9.84 23.53
C ARG A 124 -24.20 -9.08 24.07
N VAL A 125 -24.63 -8.01 23.39
CA VAL A 125 -25.82 -7.23 23.79
C VAL A 125 -27.10 -7.86 23.26
N ALA A 126 -27.01 -8.62 22.17
CA ALA A 126 -28.15 -9.31 21.56
C ALA A 126 -28.46 -10.70 22.17
N ALA A 127 -27.59 -11.20 23.06
CA ALA A 127 -27.73 -12.46 23.78
C ALA A 127 -28.21 -12.22 25.21
#